data_AF-A0AAD8CK67-F1
#
_entry.id   AF-A0AAD8CK67-F1
#
_cell.length_a   1.000
_cell.length_b   1.000
_cell.length_c   1.000
_cell.angle_alpha   90.00
_cell.angle_beta   90.00
_cell.angle_gamma   90.00
#
_symmetry.space_group_name_H-M   'P 1'
#
loop_
_entity.id
_entity.type
_entity.pdbx_description
1 polymer ?
#
loop_
_entity_poly.entity_id
_entity_poly.type
_entity_poly.pdbx_seq_one_letter_code
_entity_poly.pdbx_strand_id
1 'polypeptide(L)'
;MCLVLLASHCYMRVYIPEMTERVRRVLVYLSKENSLSRCVEFVQSITGHFAGCHDDRVMVSCVLEDNKFIMSDREAEDIRKKPVLLRRPSFCPFKHLSVSEAAMLPLDILDRGVDVGVAVLLQSANQKVLLTRRAASLAIFPNVWVPPGGHLELDEKLLDAGLRELREESGISLKPEEFSSHMLGLWESVFPPMLSRGLPRRHHIVTYLLLQSTQTHLQLQDRLCPEPREVSGCVWVDPSLVRAIVSTVDGAEHSGKAPANLPQTVRVTEVCCDGALLTSELPVSVLLNTAPPEGPDVERISTGTKYALELWLKAMETGPDSTGSQQ
;
A
#
# COMPACT_ATOMS: atom_id res chain seq x y z
N MET A 1 -54.77 -29.41 36.17
CA MET A 1 -53.84 -30.42 36.72
C MET A 1 -53.01 -30.94 35.55
N CYS A 2 -51.72 -30.60 35.45
CA CYS A 2 -50.59 -31.51 35.79
C CYS A 2 -50.72 -32.89 35.11
N LEU A 3 -49.76 -33.47 34.38
CA LEU A 3 -48.32 -33.28 34.24
C LEU A 3 -47.83 -34.12 33.02
N VAL A 4 -47.01 -33.54 32.13
CA VAL A 4 -45.68 -33.99 31.63
C VAL A 4 -45.32 -35.50 31.54
N LEU A 5 -44.80 -35.93 30.36
CA LEU A 5 -43.58 -36.76 30.07
C LEU A 5 -43.72 -37.42 28.67
N LEU A 6 -43.06 -36.91 27.60
CA LEU A 6 -41.71 -37.22 27.06
C LEU A 6 -41.55 -38.59 26.37
N ALA A 7 -41.33 -38.58 25.04
CA ALA A 7 -40.40 -39.45 24.27
C ALA A 7 -40.42 -39.03 22.78
N SER A 8 -39.45 -38.24 22.32
CA SER A 8 -38.28 -38.70 21.52
C SER A 8 -38.61 -39.08 20.07
N HIS A 9 -38.38 -38.15 19.14
CA HIS A 9 -37.96 -38.46 17.76
C HIS A 9 -36.79 -37.54 17.39
N CYS A 10 -35.61 -38.14 17.40
CA CYS A 10 -34.33 -37.54 17.10
C CYS A 10 -34.18 -37.45 15.58
N TYR A 11 -34.47 -36.29 14.97
CA TYR A 11 -34.00 -36.00 13.61
C TYR A 11 -32.53 -35.57 13.71
N MET A 12 -31.61 -36.47 13.33
CA MET A 12 -30.23 -36.11 13.02
C MET A 12 -30.25 -35.11 11.86
N ARG A 13 -30.10 -33.83 12.18
CA ARG A 13 -29.74 -32.80 11.20
C ARG A 13 -28.25 -33.00 10.94
N VAL A 14 -27.93 -33.65 9.83
CA VAL A 14 -26.55 -33.71 9.33
C VAL A 14 -26.10 -32.27 9.11
N TYR A 15 -25.21 -31.80 9.99
CA TYR A 15 -24.54 -30.53 9.86
C TYR A 15 -23.50 -30.72 8.75
N ILE A 16 -23.88 -30.44 7.51
CA ILE A 16 -22.91 -30.22 6.45
C ILE A 16 -22.29 -28.87 6.77
N PRO A 17 -20.98 -28.79 7.09
CA PRO A 17 -20.33 -27.49 7.21
C PRO A 17 -20.51 -26.82 5.86
N GLU A 18 -21.19 -25.67 5.82
CA GLU A 18 -21.08 -24.75 4.70
C GLU A 18 -19.58 -24.63 4.43
N MET A 19 -19.15 -25.11 3.26
CA MET A 19 -17.82 -24.82 2.76
C MET A 19 -17.72 -23.30 2.83
N THR A 20 -16.89 -22.80 3.75
CA THR A 20 -16.51 -21.41 3.82
C THR A 20 -16.22 -21.00 2.39
N GLU A 21 -17.08 -20.14 1.85
CA GLU A 21 -16.93 -19.60 0.52
C GLU A 21 -15.55 -18.95 0.53
N ARG A 22 -14.54 -19.64 -0.03
CA ARG A 22 -13.17 -19.16 -0.06
C ARG A 22 -13.28 -17.83 -0.76
N VAL A 23 -13.12 -16.73 -0.02
CA VAL A 23 -13.19 -15.38 -0.56
C VAL A 23 -12.26 -15.39 -1.76
N ARG A 24 -12.86 -15.32 -2.96
CA ARG A 24 -12.13 -15.35 -4.22
C ARG A 24 -11.42 -14.00 -4.27
N ARG A 25 -10.15 -13.99 -3.93
CA ARG A 25 -9.29 -12.80 -3.91
C ARG A 25 -8.26 -12.92 -5.02
N VAL A 26 -7.80 -11.79 -5.54
CA VAL A 26 -6.63 -11.77 -6.41
C VAL A 26 -5.39 -11.99 -5.55
N LEU A 27 -4.63 -13.05 -5.87
CA LEU A 27 -3.40 -13.40 -5.16
C LEU A 27 -2.18 -13.24 -6.07
N VAL A 28 -1.02 -13.14 -5.43
CA VAL A 28 0.26 -13.10 -6.13
C VAL A 28 0.68 -14.51 -6.56
N TYR A 29 1.18 -14.59 -7.79
CA TYR A 29 1.78 -15.78 -8.37
C TYR A 29 3.20 -15.46 -8.86
N LEU A 30 4.11 -16.42 -8.77
CA LEU A 30 5.49 -16.25 -9.23
C LEU A 30 5.78 -17.21 -10.37
N SER A 31 6.51 -16.71 -11.36
CA SER A 31 7.08 -17.48 -12.46
C SER A 31 8.56 -17.12 -12.60
N LYS A 32 9.43 -18.11 -12.41
CA LYS A 32 10.89 -17.97 -12.56
C LYS A 32 11.39 -18.91 -13.64
N GLU A 33 12.28 -18.44 -14.52
CA GLU A 33 12.98 -19.29 -15.52
C GLU A 33 12.06 -20.20 -16.36
N ASN A 34 10.88 -19.72 -16.77
CA ASN A 34 9.92 -20.45 -17.60
C ASN A 34 9.15 -21.58 -16.91
N SER A 35 9.16 -21.63 -15.58
CA SER A 35 8.26 -22.50 -14.83
C SER A 35 6.79 -22.04 -14.92
N LEU A 36 5.86 -22.97 -14.70
CA LEU A 36 4.45 -22.64 -14.51
C LEU A 36 4.28 -21.73 -13.30
N SER A 37 3.41 -20.73 -13.42
CA SER A 37 3.15 -19.80 -12.33
C SER A 37 2.52 -20.52 -11.12
N ARG A 38 3.04 -20.25 -9.93
CA ARG A 38 2.57 -20.85 -8.67
C ARG A 38 2.10 -19.77 -7.72
N CYS A 39 1.00 -20.04 -7.01
CA CYS A 39 0.51 -19.16 -5.96
C CYS A 39 1.57 -19.06 -4.86
N VAL A 40 1.81 -17.85 -4.37
CA VAL A 40 2.80 -17.61 -3.31
C VAL A 40 2.25 -18.10 -1.98
N GLU A 41 3.08 -18.85 -1.25
CA GLU A 41 2.80 -19.21 0.13
C GLU A 41 2.93 -17.98 1.04
N PHE A 42 2.08 -17.86 2.06
CA PHE A 42 2.04 -16.68 2.93
C PHE A 42 3.43 -16.30 3.50
N VAL A 43 4.25 -17.30 3.85
CA VAL A 43 5.57 -17.11 4.49
C VAL A 43 6.72 -16.87 3.51
N GLN A 44 6.47 -16.97 2.21
CA GLN A 44 7.52 -16.84 1.20
C GLN A 44 7.80 -15.37 0.90
N SER A 45 9.04 -14.90 1.11
CA SER A 45 9.41 -13.56 0.66
C SER A 45 9.48 -13.48 -0.87
N ILE A 46 8.72 -12.54 -1.44
CA ILE A 46 8.64 -12.32 -2.89
C ILE A 46 9.88 -11.61 -3.39
N THR A 47 10.33 -10.54 -2.71
CA THR A 47 11.60 -9.89 -3.08
C THR A 47 12.75 -10.88 -2.93
N GLY A 48 12.74 -11.68 -1.87
CA GLY A 48 13.76 -12.71 -1.65
C GLY A 48 13.79 -13.81 -2.71
N HIS A 49 12.64 -14.15 -3.30
CA HIS A 49 12.54 -15.14 -4.37
C HIS A 49 13.31 -14.73 -5.64
N PHE A 50 13.29 -13.43 -5.98
CA PHE A 50 13.97 -12.90 -7.16
C PHE A 50 15.38 -12.37 -6.86
N ALA A 51 15.58 -11.69 -5.73
CA ALA A 51 16.83 -11.00 -5.38
C ALA A 51 17.78 -11.85 -4.51
N GLY A 52 17.32 -12.98 -3.97
CA GLY A 52 18.03 -13.70 -2.92
C GLY A 52 17.83 -13.08 -1.53
N CYS A 53 18.51 -13.62 -0.51
CA CYS A 53 18.24 -13.27 0.88
C CYS A 53 18.78 -11.88 1.32
N HIS A 54 19.81 -11.35 0.65
CA HIS A 54 20.50 -10.15 1.09
C HIS A 54 19.91 -8.85 0.53
N ASP A 55 19.54 -8.85 -0.75
CA ASP A 55 19.01 -7.68 -1.42
C ASP A 55 17.57 -7.40 -1.03
N ASP A 56 17.24 -6.10 -1.00
CA ASP A 56 15.90 -5.60 -0.66
C ASP A 56 15.16 -5.02 -1.85
N ARG A 57 15.75 -5.12 -3.05
CA ARG A 57 15.21 -4.56 -4.29
C ARG A 57 15.56 -5.41 -5.50
N VAL A 58 14.67 -5.46 -6.47
CA VAL A 58 14.85 -6.22 -7.72
C VAL A 58 13.91 -5.70 -8.80
N MET A 59 14.35 -5.74 -10.06
CA MET A 59 13.48 -5.44 -11.19
C MET A 59 12.68 -6.68 -11.57
N VAL A 60 11.37 -6.53 -11.74
CA VAL A 60 10.46 -7.62 -12.10
C VAL A 60 9.48 -7.17 -13.17
N SER A 61 9.05 -8.11 -13.99
CA SER A 61 7.86 -7.93 -14.83
C SER A 61 6.63 -8.41 -14.07
N CYS A 62 5.48 -7.76 -14.29
CA CYS A 62 4.22 -8.19 -13.71
C CYS A 62 3.07 -8.09 -14.71
N VAL A 63 2.12 -9.01 -14.61
CA VAL A 63 0.88 -9.01 -15.39
C VAL A 63 -0.28 -9.47 -14.51
N LEU A 64 -1.44 -8.85 -14.70
CA LEU A 64 -2.69 -9.31 -14.12
C LEU A 64 -3.45 -10.09 -15.20
N GLU A 65 -3.66 -11.38 -14.99
CA GLU A 65 -4.34 -12.29 -15.93
C GLU A 65 -5.20 -13.28 -15.15
N ASP A 66 -6.45 -13.49 -15.56
CA ASP A 66 -7.39 -14.43 -14.94
C ASP A 66 -7.45 -14.35 -13.41
N ASN A 67 -7.51 -13.13 -12.85
CA ASN A 67 -7.50 -12.86 -11.41
C ASN A 67 -6.25 -13.34 -10.67
N LYS A 68 -5.12 -13.41 -11.37
CA LYS A 68 -3.79 -13.72 -10.82
C LYS A 68 -2.83 -12.58 -11.12
N PHE A 69 -2.21 -12.04 -10.08
CA PHE A 69 -1.13 -11.07 -10.25
C PHE A 69 0.20 -11.83 -10.36
N ILE A 70 0.64 -12.06 -11.59
CA ILE A 70 1.80 -12.88 -11.90
C ILE A 70 3.02 -11.97 -11.97
N MET A 71 4.05 -12.30 -11.18
CA MET A 71 5.35 -11.63 -11.19
C MET A 71 6.42 -12.58 -11.75
N SER A 72 7.34 -12.04 -12.55
CA SER A 72 8.41 -12.82 -13.17
C SER A 72 9.71 -12.05 -13.32
N ASP A 73 10.81 -12.79 -13.46
CA ASP A 73 12.16 -12.30 -13.75
C ASP A 73 12.42 -12.04 -15.23
N ARG A 74 11.52 -12.45 -16.12
CA ARG A 74 11.65 -12.24 -17.56
C ARG A 74 11.49 -10.77 -17.95
N GLU A 75 12.25 -10.33 -18.95
CA GLU A 75 11.91 -9.14 -19.72
C GLU A 75 10.58 -9.37 -20.43
N ALA A 76 9.67 -8.39 -20.39
CA ALA A 76 8.39 -8.54 -21.06
C ALA A 76 8.60 -8.61 -22.58
N GLU A 77 7.93 -9.56 -23.23
CA GLU A 77 7.97 -9.70 -24.70
C GLU A 77 7.40 -8.45 -25.41
N ASP A 78 6.55 -7.68 -24.73
CA ASP A 78 6.10 -6.36 -25.18
C ASP A 78 7.07 -5.28 -24.69
N ILE A 79 7.78 -4.63 -25.62
CA ILE A 79 8.71 -3.51 -25.38
C ILE A 79 8.06 -2.37 -24.57
N ARG A 80 6.72 -2.27 -24.57
CA ARG A 80 5.97 -1.27 -23.78
C ARG A 80 5.80 -1.65 -22.31
N LYS A 81 5.96 -2.92 -21.95
CA LYS A 81 5.87 -3.42 -20.56
C LYS A 81 7.25 -3.45 -19.93
N LYS A 82 7.74 -2.28 -19.51
CA LYS A 82 9.03 -2.19 -18.83
C LYS A 82 8.99 -2.90 -17.47
N PRO A 83 10.08 -3.58 -17.06
CA PRO A 83 10.23 -4.06 -15.70
C PRO A 83 10.01 -2.93 -14.70
N VAL A 84 9.39 -3.25 -13.58
CA VAL A 84 9.12 -2.33 -12.48
C VAL A 84 9.98 -2.71 -11.27
N LEU A 85 10.39 -1.71 -10.50
CA LEU A 85 11.16 -1.97 -9.29
C LEU A 85 10.23 -2.57 -8.24
N LEU A 86 10.60 -3.72 -7.68
CA LEU A 86 10.05 -4.27 -6.44
C LEU A 86 11.01 -3.95 -5.30
N ARG A 87 10.48 -3.52 -4.14
CA ARG A 87 11.27 -3.32 -2.92
C ARG A 87 10.52 -3.84 -1.69
N ARG A 88 11.28 -4.27 -0.68
CA ARG A 88 10.82 -4.52 0.70
C ARG A 88 11.59 -3.63 1.69
N PRO A 89 11.10 -3.42 2.93
CA PRO A 89 11.91 -2.77 3.95
C PRO A 89 13.04 -3.69 4.43
N SER A 90 14.16 -3.13 4.88
CA SER A 90 15.30 -3.92 5.39
C SER A 90 14.94 -4.77 6.62
N PHE A 91 13.93 -4.34 7.38
CA PHE A 91 13.35 -5.03 8.54
C PHE A 91 12.15 -5.92 8.18
N CYS A 92 11.90 -6.20 6.90
CA CYS A 92 10.78 -7.05 6.44
C CYS A 92 10.74 -8.37 7.23
N PRO A 93 9.61 -8.74 7.85
CA PRO A 93 9.51 -9.96 8.63
C PRO A 93 9.90 -11.21 7.83
N PHE A 94 9.46 -11.36 6.59
CA PHE A 94 9.80 -12.54 5.76
C PHE A 94 11.26 -12.57 5.28
N LYS A 95 12.03 -11.50 5.49
CA LYS A 95 13.50 -11.53 5.33
C LYS A 95 14.17 -12.24 6.52
N HIS A 96 13.59 -12.11 7.72
CA HIS A 96 14.20 -12.50 8.98
C HIS A 96 13.49 -13.66 9.70
N LEU A 97 12.31 -14.06 9.23
CA LEU A 97 11.48 -15.09 9.84
C LEU A 97 12.20 -16.45 9.81
N SER A 98 12.41 -17.04 10.99
CA SER A 98 12.97 -18.38 11.11
C SER A 98 11.95 -19.46 10.79
N VAL A 99 12.43 -20.67 10.46
CA VAL A 99 11.58 -21.85 10.23
C VAL A 99 10.72 -22.16 11.46
N SER A 100 11.28 -22.02 12.67
CA SER A 100 10.55 -22.21 13.92
C SER A 100 9.44 -21.18 14.11
N GLU A 101 9.68 -19.91 13.78
CA GLU A 101 8.65 -18.87 13.90
C GLU A 101 7.54 -19.03 12.87
N ALA A 102 7.90 -19.40 11.64
CA ALA A 102 6.93 -19.73 10.60
C ALA A 102 6.00 -20.88 11.01
N ALA A 103 6.53 -21.91 11.69
CA ALA A 103 5.74 -23.03 12.19
C ALA A 103 4.78 -22.68 13.34
N MET A 104 4.95 -21.51 13.99
CA MET A 104 4.04 -21.02 15.03
C MET A 104 2.81 -20.28 14.45
N LEU A 105 2.81 -19.97 13.15
CA LEU A 105 1.70 -19.25 12.54
C LEU A 105 0.44 -20.14 12.46
N PRO A 106 -0.74 -19.60 12.83
CA PRO A 106 -2.00 -20.32 12.68
C PRO A 106 -2.28 -20.74 11.22
N LEU A 107 -2.95 -21.88 11.03
CA LEU A 107 -3.28 -22.41 9.70
C LEU A 107 -4.10 -21.41 8.87
N ASP A 108 -5.04 -20.69 9.49
CA ASP A 108 -5.85 -19.67 8.82
C ASP A 108 -5.02 -18.47 8.32
N ILE A 109 -3.83 -18.25 8.88
CA ILE A 109 -2.85 -17.26 8.40
C ILE A 109 -2.00 -17.84 7.27
N LEU A 110 -1.54 -19.09 7.40
CA LEU A 110 -0.73 -19.76 6.38
C LEU A 110 -1.49 -19.94 5.06
N ASP A 111 -2.79 -20.23 5.11
CA ASP A 111 -3.65 -20.44 3.95
C ASP A 111 -4.05 -19.13 3.22
N ARG A 112 -3.61 -17.96 3.70
CA ARG A 112 -4.03 -16.67 3.13
C ARG A 112 -3.42 -16.36 1.77
N GLY A 113 -2.25 -16.92 1.47
CA GLY A 113 -1.40 -16.49 0.36
C GLY A 113 -0.96 -15.03 0.49
N VAL A 114 -0.56 -14.41 -0.62
CA VAL A 114 -0.18 -12.99 -0.65
C VAL A 114 -1.21 -12.19 -1.42
N ASP A 115 -1.81 -11.20 -0.74
CA ASP A 115 -2.82 -10.30 -1.29
C ASP A 115 -2.19 -9.26 -2.24
N VAL A 116 -3.00 -8.69 -3.12
CA VAL A 116 -2.60 -7.57 -3.98
C VAL A 116 -3.31 -6.31 -3.53
N GLY A 117 -2.53 -5.26 -3.25
CA GLY A 117 -3.05 -3.92 -2.99
C GLY A 117 -2.71 -2.97 -4.12
N VAL A 118 -3.51 -1.94 -4.32
CA VAL A 118 -3.23 -0.83 -5.24
C VAL A 118 -3.29 0.47 -4.47
N ALA A 119 -2.31 1.35 -4.66
CA ALA A 119 -2.30 2.69 -4.07
C ALA A 119 -1.93 3.74 -5.11
N VAL A 120 -2.59 4.90 -5.04
CA VAL A 120 -2.50 5.96 -6.04
C VAL A 120 -1.76 7.17 -5.50
N LEU A 121 -0.65 7.53 -6.13
CA LEU A 121 -0.05 8.85 -6.00
C LEU A 121 -0.77 9.79 -6.96
N LEU A 122 -1.74 10.55 -6.46
CA LEU A 122 -2.39 11.60 -7.24
C LEU A 122 -1.51 12.85 -7.25
N GLN A 123 -0.84 13.10 -8.38
CA GLN A 123 -0.05 14.30 -8.62
C GLN A 123 -0.91 15.39 -9.27
N SER A 124 -0.91 16.59 -8.71
CA SER A 124 -1.52 17.77 -9.33
C SER A 124 -0.67 18.34 -10.47
N ALA A 125 -1.27 19.20 -11.29
CA ALA A 125 -0.60 19.95 -12.35
C ALA A 125 0.54 20.85 -11.83
N ASN A 126 0.48 21.25 -10.56
CA ASN A 126 1.53 22.03 -9.90
C ASN A 126 2.42 21.17 -8.96
N GLN A 127 2.58 19.89 -9.31
CA GLN A 127 3.58 18.98 -8.76
C GLN A 127 3.45 18.74 -7.25
N LYS A 128 2.23 18.71 -6.71
CA LYS A 128 1.96 18.25 -5.35
C LYS A 128 1.29 16.89 -5.39
N VAL A 129 1.53 16.05 -4.39
CA VAL A 129 0.88 14.74 -4.25
C VAL A 129 -0.02 14.70 -3.03
N LEU A 130 -1.20 14.11 -3.20
CA LEU A 130 -2.18 13.90 -2.13
C LEU A 130 -1.78 12.70 -1.26
N LEU A 131 -1.83 12.87 0.06
CA LEU A 131 -1.78 11.80 1.04
C LEU A 131 -3.00 11.90 1.97
N THR A 132 -3.51 10.75 2.40
CA THR A 132 -4.59 10.59 3.37
C THR A 132 -4.03 10.03 4.69
N ARG A 133 -4.53 10.53 5.82
CA ARG A 133 -4.26 9.97 7.14
C ARG A 133 -5.34 8.97 7.49
N ARG A 134 -4.96 7.71 7.63
CA ARG A 134 -5.87 6.61 8.01
C ARG A 134 -6.60 6.93 9.31
N ALA A 135 -7.92 6.70 9.34
CA ALA A 135 -8.74 6.95 10.52
C ALA A 135 -8.24 6.17 11.75
N ALA A 136 -8.35 6.79 12.92
CA ALA A 136 -7.86 6.22 14.18
C ALA A 136 -8.57 4.91 14.59
N SER A 137 -9.78 4.68 14.06
CA SER A 137 -10.58 3.47 14.29
C SER A 137 -10.12 2.24 13.50
N LEU A 138 -9.25 2.41 12.51
CA LEU A 138 -8.80 1.30 11.67
C LEU A 138 -7.82 0.39 12.40
N ALA A 139 -8.01 -0.92 12.28
CA ALA A 139 -7.22 -1.92 12.99
C ALA A 139 -5.75 -2.03 12.50
N ILE A 140 -5.49 -1.63 11.26
CA ILE A 140 -4.18 -1.72 10.62
C ILE A 140 -3.70 -0.31 10.30
N PHE A 141 -2.53 0.05 10.84
CA PHE A 141 -1.85 1.34 10.66
C PHE A 141 -2.76 2.57 10.91
N PRO A 142 -3.45 2.70 12.07
CA PRO A 142 -4.22 3.89 12.38
C PRO A 142 -3.31 5.12 12.45
N ASN A 143 -3.82 6.28 12.02
CA ASN A 143 -3.09 7.56 11.97
C ASN A 143 -1.85 7.58 11.07
N VAL A 144 -1.61 6.55 10.26
CA VAL A 144 -0.50 6.54 9.31
C VAL A 144 -0.94 7.25 8.03
N TRP A 145 -0.06 8.09 7.50
CA TRP A 145 -0.23 8.78 6.23
C TRP A 145 0.19 7.88 5.07
N VAL A 146 -0.73 7.68 4.12
CA VAL A 146 -0.58 6.86 2.92
C VAL A 146 -1.22 7.54 1.72
N PRO A 147 -0.90 7.17 0.47
CA PRO A 147 -1.76 7.51 -0.66
C PRO A 147 -3.07 6.69 -0.57
N PRO A 148 -4.18 7.18 -1.12
CA PRO A 148 -5.42 6.40 -1.23
C PRO A 148 -5.18 5.03 -1.86
N GLY A 149 -5.75 3.97 -1.30
CA GLY A 149 -5.51 2.63 -1.79
C GLY A 149 -6.04 1.51 -0.91
N GLY A 150 -6.33 0.38 -1.55
CA GLY A 150 -6.87 -0.80 -0.90
C GLY A 150 -6.65 -2.06 -1.72
N HIS A 151 -7.49 -3.06 -1.50
CA HIS A 151 -7.35 -4.38 -2.12
C HIS A 151 -7.80 -4.36 -3.57
N LEU A 152 -7.11 -5.15 -4.40
CA LEU A 152 -7.58 -5.44 -5.75
C LEU A 152 -8.73 -6.45 -5.70
N GLU A 153 -9.86 -6.11 -6.31
CA GLU A 153 -11.02 -7.00 -6.41
C GLU A 153 -10.94 -7.94 -7.61
N LEU A 154 -11.81 -8.94 -7.65
CA LEU A 154 -11.90 -9.84 -8.81
C LEU A 154 -12.41 -9.10 -10.03
N ASP A 155 -11.90 -9.51 -11.19
CA ASP A 155 -12.25 -9.02 -12.52
C ASP A 155 -12.01 -7.50 -12.69
N GLU A 156 -11.26 -6.91 -11.75
CA GLU A 156 -10.89 -5.50 -11.71
C GLU A 156 -9.48 -5.30 -12.28
N LYS A 157 -9.26 -4.23 -13.06
CA LYS A 157 -7.91 -3.85 -13.50
C LYS A 157 -7.25 -3.00 -12.42
N LEU A 158 -5.91 -3.00 -12.39
CA LEU A 158 -5.14 -2.18 -11.44
C LEU A 158 -5.53 -0.69 -11.47
N LEU A 159 -5.72 -0.11 -12.66
CA LEU A 159 -6.11 1.30 -12.77
C LEU A 159 -7.53 1.54 -12.24
N ASP A 160 -8.46 0.63 -12.50
CA ASP A 160 -9.85 0.73 -12.06
C ASP A 160 -9.92 0.66 -10.52
N ALA A 161 -9.15 -0.26 -9.91
CA ALA A 161 -8.97 -0.36 -8.47
C ALA A 161 -8.42 0.94 -7.87
N GLY A 162 -7.35 1.49 -8.46
CA GLY A 162 -6.77 2.74 -7.99
C GLY A 162 -7.74 3.92 -8.05
N LEU A 163 -8.56 4.02 -9.12
CA LEU A 163 -9.57 5.07 -9.26
C LEU A 163 -10.75 4.88 -8.29
N ARG A 164 -11.16 3.63 -8.04
CA ARG A 164 -12.19 3.28 -7.04
C ARG A 164 -11.75 3.71 -5.64
N GLU A 165 -10.56 3.29 -5.22
CA GLU A 165 -10.00 3.60 -3.90
C GLU A 165 -9.78 5.12 -3.72
N LEU A 166 -9.28 5.80 -4.76
CA LEU A 166 -9.18 7.26 -4.76
C LEU A 166 -10.54 7.92 -4.51
N ARG A 167 -11.60 7.44 -5.17
CA ARG A 167 -12.95 7.95 -5.00
C ARG A 167 -13.53 7.63 -3.62
N GLU A 168 -13.38 6.40 -3.14
CA GLU A 168 -13.93 5.94 -1.86
C GLU A 168 -13.30 6.68 -0.68
N GLU A 169 -11.98 6.84 -0.67
CA GLU A 169 -11.28 7.49 0.45
C GLU A 169 -11.31 9.01 0.40
N SER A 170 -11.20 9.63 -0.79
CA SER A 170 -11.01 11.08 -0.92
C SER A 170 -12.18 11.82 -1.56
N GLY A 171 -13.12 11.11 -2.17
CA GLY A 171 -14.21 11.68 -2.98
C GLY A 171 -13.80 12.14 -4.38
N ILE A 172 -12.49 12.17 -4.70
CA ILE A 172 -12.01 12.63 -6.00
C ILE A 172 -12.30 11.57 -7.07
N SER A 173 -13.04 11.96 -8.11
CA SER A 173 -13.33 11.11 -9.28
C SER A 173 -12.75 11.76 -10.54
N LEU A 174 -11.74 11.16 -11.16
CA LEU A 174 -11.11 11.73 -12.35
C LEU A 174 -11.72 11.16 -13.63
N LYS A 175 -11.92 12.00 -14.65
CA LYS A 175 -12.28 11.55 -16.00
C LYS A 175 -11.04 11.13 -16.79
N PRO A 176 -11.16 10.24 -17.80
CA PRO A 176 -10.00 9.75 -18.57
C PRO A 176 -9.14 10.86 -19.20
N GLU A 177 -9.72 11.99 -19.56
CA GLU A 177 -9.02 13.16 -20.12
C GLU A 177 -8.34 14.05 -19.06
N GLU A 178 -8.64 13.84 -17.77
CA GLU A 178 -8.14 14.65 -16.65
C GLU A 178 -6.81 14.14 -16.10
N PHE A 179 -6.31 12.98 -16.56
CA PHE A 179 -5.06 12.41 -16.07
C PHE A 179 -4.32 11.53 -17.08
N SER A 180 -3.00 11.40 -16.91
CA SER A 180 -2.23 10.26 -17.40
C SER A 180 -1.93 9.30 -16.25
N SER A 181 -1.69 8.03 -16.57
CA SER A 181 -1.35 7.02 -15.58
C SER A 181 -0.19 6.13 -15.99
N HIS A 182 0.63 5.73 -15.03
CA HIS A 182 1.58 4.64 -15.18
C HIS A 182 1.91 4.00 -13.83
N MET A 183 2.42 2.77 -13.85
CA MET A 183 2.93 2.11 -12.66
C MET A 183 4.27 2.72 -12.24
N LEU A 184 4.43 3.01 -10.95
CA LEU A 184 5.68 3.52 -10.37
C LEU A 184 6.57 2.37 -9.91
N GLY A 185 6.00 1.42 -9.18
CA GLY A 185 6.75 0.33 -8.56
C GLY A 185 5.89 -0.54 -7.66
N LEU A 186 6.52 -1.56 -7.09
CA LEU A 186 5.90 -2.57 -6.26
C LEU A 186 6.55 -2.59 -4.88
N TRP A 187 5.74 -2.83 -3.85
CA TRP A 187 6.20 -2.88 -2.47
C TRP A 187 5.72 -4.15 -1.77
N GLU A 188 6.65 -4.94 -1.24
CA GLU A 188 6.35 -6.09 -0.39
C GLU A 188 6.05 -5.60 1.04
N SER A 189 4.76 -5.59 1.37
CA SER A 189 4.23 -5.09 2.64
C SER A 189 3.85 -6.25 3.56
N VAL A 190 4.15 -6.09 4.84
CA VAL A 190 3.82 -7.07 5.87
C VAL A 190 3.24 -6.33 7.08
N PHE A 191 2.22 -6.92 7.70
CA PHE A 191 1.67 -6.43 8.97
C PHE A 191 1.62 -7.53 10.02
N PRO A 192 2.13 -7.30 11.25
CA PRO A 192 2.92 -6.13 11.68
C PRO A 192 4.21 -5.94 10.84
N PRO A 193 4.75 -4.71 10.75
CA PRO A 193 5.85 -4.40 9.84
C PRO A 193 7.22 -4.95 10.29
N MET A 194 7.34 -5.41 11.54
CA MET A 194 8.59 -5.88 12.16
C MET A 194 8.27 -7.05 13.09
N LEU A 195 9.18 -8.03 13.19
CA LEU A 195 9.02 -9.19 14.09
C LEU A 195 8.97 -8.79 15.57
N SER A 196 9.67 -7.73 15.96
CA SER A 196 9.62 -7.13 17.30
C SER A 196 8.22 -6.65 17.71
N ARG A 197 7.32 -6.45 16.72
CA ARG A 197 5.92 -6.04 16.93
C ARG A 197 4.93 -7.20 16.81
N GLY A 198 5.43 -8.42 16.63
CA GLY A 198 4.65 -9.66 16.51
C GLY A 198 4.81 -10.37 15.18
N LEU A 199 4.37 -11.63 15.14
CA LEU A 199 4.43 -12.46 13.94
C LEU A 199 3.51 -11.93 12.82
N PRO A 200 3.89 -12.09 11.54
CA PRO A 200 3.11 -11.63 10.39
C PRO A 200 1.69 -12.17 10.36
N ARG A 201 0.74 -11.29 10.08
CA ARG A 201 -0.70 -11.59 9.94
C ARG A 201 -1.25 -11.23 8.56
N ARG A 202 -0.60 -10.30 7.85
CA ARG A 202 -0.93 -9.91 6.47
C ARG A 202 0.34 -9.80 5.65
N HIS A 203 0.23 -10.18 4.39
CA HIS A 203 1.29 -10.11 3.40
C HIS A 203 0.66 -9.61 2.09
N HIS A 204 1.21 -8.52 1.55
CA HIS A 204 0.73 -7.89 0.34
C HIS A 204 1.87 -7.54 -0.61
N ILE A 205 1.59 -7.59 -1.91
CA ILE A 205 2.28 -6.76 -2.89
C ILE A 205 1.41 -5.54 -3.16
N VAL A 206 1.92 -4.35 -2.80
CA VAL A 206 1.28 -3.07 -3.09
C VAL A 206 1.80 -2.54 -4.41
N THR A 207 0.90 -2.31 -5.35
CA THR A 207 1.17 -1.69 -6.65
C THR A 207 0.94 -0.19 -6.55
N TYR A 208 1.99 0.60 -6.71
CA TYR A 208 1.86 2.06 -6.75
C TYR A 208 1.65 2.55 -8.17
N LEU A 209 0.57 3.30 -8.38
CA LEU A 209 0.26 3.98 -9.63
C LEU A 209 0.48 5.49 -9.44
N LEU A 210 1.09 6.14 -10.43
CA LEU A 210 1.08 7.61 -10.53
C LEU A 210 -0.10 8.01 -11.40
N LEU A 211 -0.98 8.87 -10.89
CA LEU A 211 -1.97 9.59 -11.68
C LEU A 211 -1.55 11.05 -11.76
N GLN A 212 -1.20 11.53 -12.95
CA GLN A 212 -0.81 12.93 -13.16
C GLN A 212 -2.00 13.70 -13.67
N SER A 213 -2.63 14.48 -12.79
CA SER A 213 -3.81 15.26 -13.11
C SER A 213 -3.45 16.54 -13.87
N THR A 214 -4.32 16.95 -14.78
CA THR A 214 -4.28 18.27 -15.44
C THR A 214 -4.75 19.41 -14.53
N GLN A 215 -5.26 19.11 -13.35
CA GLN A 215 -5.80 20.08 -12.39
C GLN A 215 -4.78 20.44 -11.30
N THR A 216 -4.82 21.69 -10.86
CA THR A 216 -4.02 22.15 -9.71
C THR A 216 -4.50 21.53 -8.40
N HIS A 217 -3.64 21.49 -7.39
CA HIS A 217 -4.01 20.99 -6.07
C HIS A 217 -5.19 21.74 -5.44
N LEU A 218 -5.38 23.04 -5.72
CA LEU A 218 -6.54 23.81 -5.21
C LEU A 218 -7.85 23.34 -5.86
N GLN A 219 -7.84 23.12 -7.18
CA GLN A 219 -9.01 22.59 -7.88
C GLN A 219 -9.36 21.17 -7.42
N LEU A 220 -8.36 20.35 -7.08
CA LEU A 220 -8.58 19.01 -6.53
C LEU A 220 -9.00 19.07 -5.06
N GLN A 221 -8.47 20.02 -4.28
CA GLN A 221 -8.84 20.29 -2.89
C GLN A 221 -10.32 20.66 -2.77
N ASP A 222 -10.85 21.49 -3.69
CA ASP A 222 -12.26 21.88 -3.72
C ASP A 222 -13.21 20.70 -4.03
N ARG A 223 -12.67 19.58 -4.52
CA ARG A 223 -13.40 18.36 -4.85
C ARG A 223 -13.31 17.28 -3.76
N LEU A 224 -12.57 17.53 -2.68
CA LEU A 224 -12.43 16.57 -1.61
C LEU A 224 -13.77 16.33 -0.92
N CYS A 225 -14.12 15.06 -0.79
CA CYS A 225 -15.24 14.56 0.00
C CYS A 225 -14.82 13.22 0.62
N PRO A 226 -13.85 13.24 1.55
CA PRO A 226 -13.29 12.02 2.13
C PRO A 226 -14.29 11.29 3.03
N GLU A 227 -14.23 9.96 3.05
CA GLU A 227 -15.03 9.10 3.94
C GLU A 227 -14.44 9.11 5.35
N PRO A 228 -15.12 9.69 6.38
CA PRO A 228 -14.56 9.84 7.72
C PRO A 228 -14.22 8.54 8.43
N ARG A 229 -14.81 7.41 8.02
CA ARG A 229 -14.49 6.08 8.56
C ARG A 229 -13.15 5.54 8.09
N GLU A 230 -12.68 6.01 6.94
CA GLU A 230 -11.43 5.58 6.33
C GLU A 230 -10.31 6.62 6.51
N VAL A 231 -10.67 7.91 6.39
CA VAL A 231 -9.73 9.02 6.36
C VAL A 231 -10.04 10.05 7.44
N SER A 232 -9.02 10.44 8.21
CA SER A 232 -9.10 11.48 9.25
C SER A 232 -8.41 12.79 8.86
N GLY A 233 -7.68 12.81 7.75
CA GLY A 233 -6.99 14.01 7.28
C GLY A 233 -6.42 13.86 5.87
N CYS A 234 -6.28 14.97 5.16
CA CYS A 234 -5.69 15.04 3.82
C CYS A 234 -4.59 16.10 3.77
N VAL A 235 -3.48 15.82 3.07
CA VAL A 235 -2.38 16.76 2.89
C VAL A 235 -1.84 16.72 1.46
N TRP A 236 -1.48 17.89 0.93
CA TRP A 236 -0.78 18.03 -0.34
C TRP A 236 0.69 18.33 -0.09
N VAL A 237 1.57 17.40 -0.42
CA VAL A 237 3.03 17.56 -0.22
C VAL A 237 3.73 17.89 -1.54
N ASP A 238 4.67 18.83 -1.50
CA ASP A 238 5.47 19.24 -2.67
C ASP A 238 6.83 18.52 -2.72
N PRO A 239 7.61 18.67 -3.81
CA PRO A 239 8.86 17.94 -3.98
C PRO A 239 9.90 18.26 -2.89
N SER A 240 9.90 19.47 -2.33
CA SER A 240 10.84 19.87 -1.29
C SER A 240 10.55 19.16 0.03
N LEU A 241 9.29 19.13 0.44
CA LEU A 241 8.87 18.36 1.62
C LEU A 241 9.07 16.86 1.41
N VAL A 242 8.74 16.34 0.23
CA VAL A 242 8.93 14.92 -0.08
C VAL A 242 10.40 14.51 -0.04
N ARG A 243 11.32 15.34 -0.55
CA ARG A 243 12.77 15.08 -0.42
C ARG A 243 13.22 14.91 1.04
N ALA A 244 12.60 15.63 1.97
CA ALA A 244 12.87 15.48 3.40
C ALA A 244 12.20 14.25 4.01
N ILE A 245 10.97 13.92 3.59
CA ILE A 245 10.29 12.70 4.02
C ILE A 245 11.12 11.46 3.64
N VAL A 246 11.57 11.37 2.38
CA VAL A 246 12.31 10.19 1.89
C VAL A 246 13.72 10.08 2.46
N SER A 247 14.31 11.16 2.98
CA SER A 247 15.61 11.10 3.65
C SER A 247 15.53 10.52 5.07
N THR A 248 14.32 10.41 5.64
CA THR A 248 14.09 9.74 6.94
C THR A 248 13.88 8.25 6.77
N VAL A 249 14.98 7.49 6.81
CA VAL A 249 14.96 6.04 6.61
C VAL A 249 14.43 5.33 7.86
N ASP A 250 13.35 4.56 7.69
CA ASP A 250 12.81 3.72 8.76
C ASP A 250 13.83 2.62 9.13
N GLY A 251 14.08 2.43 10.44
CA GLY A 251 15.05 1.45 10.94
C GLY A 251 16.51 1.92 10.97
N ALA A 252 16.82 3.17 10.61
CA ALA A 252 18.15 3.76 10.80
C ALA A 252 18.22 4.57 12.11
N GLU A 253 19.38 4.59 12.79
CA GLU A 253 19.60 5.27 14.09
C GLU A 253 19.63 6.82 14.02
N HIS A 254 19.08 7.43 12.97
CA HIS A 254 19.13 8.88 12.80
C HIS A 254 17.82 9.52 13.27
N SER A 255 17.89 10.29 14.35
CA SER A 255 16.80 11.19 14.77
C SER A 255 16.66 12.31 13.73
N GLY A 256 15.64 12.22 12.86
CA GLY A 256 15.40 13.18 11.79
C GLY A 256 15.06 14.57 12.32
N LYS A 257 16.00 15.50 12.29
CA LYS A 257 15.68 16.93 12.35
C LYS A 257 15.24 17.39 10.97
N ALA A 258 14.15 18.15 10.91
CA ALA A 258 13.74 18.79 9.67
C ALA A 258 14.88 19.68 9.13
N PRO A 259 15.22 19.60 7.84
CA PRO A 259 16.12 20.54 7.20
C PRO A 259 15.70 21.98 7.50
N ALA A 260 16.68 22.86 7.79
CA ALA A 260 16.41 24.25 8.18
C ALA A 260 15.63 25.07 7.13
N ASN A 261 15.59 24.60 5.88
CA ASN A 261 14.95 25.28 4.76
C ASN A 261 13.47 24.89 4.58
N LEU A 262 12.92 24.00 5.41
CA LEU A 262 11.51 23.62 5.35
C LEU A 262 10.65 24.50 6.25
N PRO A 263 9.36 24.69 5.91
CA PRO A 263 8.43 25.30 6.84
C PRO A 263 8.30 24.45 8.12
N GLN A 264 7.98 25.09 9.24
CA GLN A 264 7.79 24.39 10.51
C GLN A 264 6.50 23.56 10.54
N THR A 265 5.47 24.02 9.82
CA THR A 265 4.17 23.37 9.70
C THR A 265 3.75 23.22 8.25
N VAL A 266 2.82 22.31 8.00
CA VAL A 266 2.11 22.14 6.74
C VAL A 266 0.62 22.19 6.99
N ARG A 267 -0.11 22.82 6.06
CA ARG A 267 -1.56 22.86 6.13
C ARG A 267 -2.16 21.48 5.85
N VAL A 268 -3.05 21.04 6.72
CA VAL A 268 -3.80 19.79 6.62
C VAL A 268 -5.29 20.08 6.58
N THR A 269 -6.02 19.27 5.82
CA THR A 269 -7.48 19.23 5.88
C THR A 269 -7.89 18.13 6.83
N GLU A 270 -8.37 18.49 8.01
CA GLU A 270 -8.92 17.56 9.00
C GLU A 270 -10.32 17.12 8.58
N VAL A 271 -10.60 15.82 8.73
CA VAL A 271 -11.90 15.23 8.41
C VAL A 271 -12.65 14.95 9.71
N CYS A 272 -13.74 15.66 9.94
CA CYS A 272 -14.60 15.46 11.11
C CYS A 272 -15.47 14.21 10.93
N CYS A 273 -15.97 13.65 12.04
CA CYS A 273 -16.79 12.44 12.02
C CYS A 273 -18.14 12.60 11.28
N ASP A 274 -18.61 13.83 11.10
CA ASP A 274 -19.80 14.19 10.33
C ASP A 274 -19.49 14.52 8.85
N GLY A 275 -18.23 14.38 8.43
CA GLY A 275 -17.76 14.72 7.08
C GLY A 275 -17.36 16.18 6.88
N ALA A 276 -17.48 17.04 7.91
CA ALA A 276 -17.04 18.42 7.80
C ALA A 276 -15.52 18.51 7.66
N LEU A 277 -15.04 19.42 6.80
CA LEU A 277 -13.63 19.64 6.55
C LEU A 277 -13.15 20.90 7.28
N LEU A 278 -12.11 20.75 8.09
CA LEU A 278 -11.47 21.86 8.80
C LEU A 278 -10.03 22.01 8.36
N THR A 279 -9.52 23.22 8.37
CA THR A 279 -8.08 23.46 8.11
C THR A 279 -7.32 23.51 9.42
N SER A 280 -6.22 22.75 9.50
CA SER A 280 -5.28 22.74 10.62
C SER A 280 -3.83 22.91 10.12
N GLU A 281 -2.91 23.15 11.05
CA GLU A 281 -1.47 23.18 10.80
C GLU A 281 -0.83 21.97 11.50
N LEU A 282 -0.14 21.12 10.76
CA LEU A 282 0.57 19.95 11.26
C LEU A 282 2.08 20.24 11.30
N PRO A 283 2.79 19.98 12.42
CA PRO A 283 4.25 20.10 12.44
C PRO A 283 4.90 19.17 11.42
N VAL A 284 5.81 19.70 10.60
CA VAL A 284 6.51 18.90 9.57
C VAL A 284 7.27 17.73 10.19
N SER A 285 7.75 17.85 11.42
CA SER A 285 8.40 16.76 12.15
C SER A 285 7.53 15.50 12.27
N VAL A 286 6.20 15.62 12.27
CA VAL A 286 5.28 14.47 12.31
C VAL A 286 5.39 13.64 11.02
N LEU A 287 5.47 14.29 9.86
CA LEU A 287 5.66 13.61 8.57
C LEU A 287 7.07 13.01 8.41
N LEU A 288 8.01 13.44 9.24
CA LEU A 288 9.39 12.95 9.30
C LEU A 288 9.59 11.83 10.34
N ASN A 289 8.55 11.47 11.10
CA ASN A 289 8.62 10.36 12.03
C ASN A 289 8.97 9.05 11.30
N THR A 290 9.69 8.18 12.01
CA THR A 290 10.02 6.83 11.53
C THR A 290 9.18 5.78 12.23
N ALA A 291 9.06 4.60 11.62
CA ALA A 291 8.39 3.46 12.25
C ALA A 291 9.13 3.05 13.53
N PRO A 292 8.48 3.09 14.71
CA PRO A 292 9.12 2.69 15.96
C PRO A 292 9.36 1.17 15.95
N PRO A 293 10.51 0.71 16.49
CA PRO A 293 10.85 -0.72 16.53
C PRO A 293 9.91 -1.51 17.46
N GLU A 294 9.42 -0.88 18.51
CA GLU A 294 8.58 -1.48 19.55
C GLU A 294 7.51 -0.48 20.01
N GLY A 295 6.49 -0.98 20.73
CA GLY A 295 5.43 -0.15 21.30
C GLY A 295 4.34 0.29 20.31
N PRO A 296 3.51 1.28 20.69
CA PRO A 296 2.46 1.81 19.84
C PRO A 296 3.05 2.47 18.58
N ASP A 297 2.30 2.44 17.47
CA ASP A 297 2.70 3.21 16.29
C ASP A 297 2.51 4.71 16.56
N VAL A 298 3.20 5.54 15.78
CA VAL A 298 3.09 7.00 15.83
C VAL A 298 2.51 7.52 14.52
N GLU A 299 1.91 8.71 14.54
CA GLU A 299 1.54 9.39 13.30
C GLU A 299 2.80 9.64 12.48
N ARG A 300 2.85 9.08 11.27
CA ARG A 300 4.01 9.09 10.37
C ARG A 300 3.59 8.79 8.94
N ILE A 301 4.48 9.05 7.99
CA ILE A 301 4.35 8.50 6.63
C ILE A 301 4.73 7.01 6.64
N SER A 302 3.95 6.16 5.99
CA SER A 302 4.26 4.72 5.92
C SER A 302 5.57 4.46 5.15
N THR A 303 6.28 3.39 5.47
CA THR A 303 7.55 3.03 4.82
C THR A 303 7.37 2.79 3.32
N GLY A 304 6.28 2.11 2.93
CA GLY A 304 5.93 1.90 1.52
C GLY A 304 5.61 3.21 0.80
N THR A 305 4.97 4.17 1.50
CA THR A 305 4.71 5.51 0.96
C THR A 305 6.00 6.29 0.75
N LYS A 306 6.97 6.22 1.66
CA LYS A 306 8.30 6.83 1.46
C LYS A 306 8.98 6.27 0.20
N TYR A 307 8.89 4.96 -0.03
CA TYR A 307 9.37 4.33 -1.25
C TYR A 307 8.65 4.85 -2.51
N ALA A 308 7.32 4.92 -2.51
CA ALA A 308 6.56 5.42 -3.66
C ALA A 308 6.85 6.89 -3.97
N LEU A 309 7.03 7.71 -2.92
CA LEU A 309 7.44 9.10 -3.03
C LEU A 309 8.86 9.27 -3.59
N GLU A 310 9.80 8.37 -3.23
CA GLU A 310 11.15 8.33 -3.82
C GLU A 310 11.08 8.06 -5.33
N LEU A 311 10.22 7.13 -5.75
CA LEU A 311 9.99 6.83 -7.15
C LEU A 311 9.34 8.00 -7.90
N TRP A 312 8.39 8.68 -7.27
CA TRP A 312 7.77 9.88 -7.82
C TRP A 312 8.80 10.99 -8.09
N LEU A 313 9.69 11.27 -7.14
CA LEU A 313 10.79 12.23 -7.34
C LEU A 313 11.67 11.87 -8.54
N LYS A 314 12.04 10.58 -8.69
CA LYS A 314 12.84 10.11 -9.83
C LYS A 314 12.10 10.26 -11.15
N ALA A 315 10.80 9.94 -11.17
CA ALA A 315 9.98 10.08 -12.37
C ALA A 315 9.91 11.54 -12.85
N MET A 316 9.90 12.51 -11.94
CA MET A 316 9.97 13.94 -12.26
C MET A 316 11.31 14.35 -12.88
N GLU A 317 12.42 13.77 -12.41
CA GLU A 317 13.78 14.07 -12.94
C GLU A 317 13.99 13.49 -14.35
N THR A 318 13.33 12.38 -14.67
CA THR A 318 13.39 11.73 -15.99
C THR A 318 12.37 12.26 -16.99
N GLY A 319 11.72 13.40 -16.71
CA GLY A 319 10.76 14.03 -17.60
C GLY A 319 11.36 14.39 -18.97
N PRO A 320 10.53 14.61 -20.00
CA PRO A 320 10.96 14.78 -21.39
C PRO A 320 11.96 15.91 -21.67
N ASP A 321 12.24 16.78 -20.69
CA ASP A 321 13.15 17.92 -20.83
C ASP A 321 14.61 17.62 -20.43
N SER A 322 14.97 16.40 -20.04
CA SER A 322 16.36 16.06 -19.65
C SER A 322 17.29 15.67 -20.81
N THR A 323 16.85 15.76 -22.06
CA THR A 323 17.73 15.68 -23.26
C THR A 323 17.94 17.06 -23.84
N GLY A 324 18.79 17.88 -23.20
CA GLY A 324 18.92 19.27 -23.64
C GLY A 324 20.03 20.10 -23.02
N SER A 325 21.23 19.55 -22.84
CA SER A 325 22.47 20.35 -22.78
C SER A 325 23.71 19.48 -22.64
N GLN A 326 24.16 18.93 -23.77
CA GLN A 326 25.59 18.78 -24.04
C GLN A 326 25.85 19.48 -25.38
N GLN A 327 26.33 20.71 -25.30
CA GLN A 327 27.21 21.32 -26.30
C GLN A 327 28.54 21.58 -25.60
#